data_AF-A0A315VYJ0-F1
#
_entry.id   AF-A0A315VYJ0-F1
#
_cell.length_a   1.000
_cell.length_b   1.000
_cell.length_c   1.000
_cell.angle_alpha   90.00
_cell.angle_beta   90.00
_cell.angle_gamma   90.00
#
_symmetry.space_group_name_H-M   'P 1'
#
loop_
_entity.id
_entity.type
_entity.pdbx_description
1 polymer ?
#
loop_
_entity_poly.entity_id
_entity_poly.type
_entity_poly.pdbx_seq_one_letter_code
_entity_poly.pdbx_strand_id
1 'polypeptide(L)'
;MSAGYQQTRTVEVQQRSSSVATQQTTVSSVPSHPSTTGKTVRAMYDYMAADSDEVSFKDGDVIVNVQSIDEGWMYGTVQRTGKTGMLPANYVEAI
;
A
#
# COMPACT_ATOMS: atom_id res chain seq x y z
N MET A 1 15.66 -13.62 -49.92
CA MET A 1 14.49 -12.84 -49.44
C MET A 1 13.70 -13.74 -48.52
N SER A 2 13.57 -13.34 -47.25
CA SER A 2 12.48 -13.58 -46.28
C SER A 2 11.89 -15.00 -46.17
N ALA A 3 12.13 -15.73 -45.08
CA ALA A 3 11.45 -15.65 -43.78
C ALA A 3 10.08 -16.35 -43.78
N GLY A 4 9.80 -17.16 -42.74
CA GLY A 4 8.41 -17.51 -42.40
C GLY A 4 8.21 -18.94 -41.92
N TYR A 5 8.67 -19.20 -40.71
CA TYR A 5 8.49 -20.43 -39.93
C TYR A 5 7.01 -20.66 -39.63
N GLN A 6 6.62 -21.93 -39.63
CA GLN A 6 5.26 -22.42 -39.45
C GLN A 6 4.84 -22.29 -37.98
N GLN A 7 3.74 -21.59 -37.75
CA GLN A 7 3.17 -21.27 -36.43
C GLN A 7 2.23 -22.42 -35.97
N THR A 8 2.67 -23.07 -34.89
CA THR A 8 1.89 -23.68 -33.78
C THR A 8 0.90 -24.82 -34.03
N ARG A 9 1.15 -25.97 -33.40
CA ARG A 9 0.36 -26.48 -32.25
C ARG A 9 1.02 -27.72 -31.63
N THR A 10 1.93 -27.53 -30.69
CA THR A 10 2.35 -28.60 -29.77
C THR A 10 2.22 -28.06 -28.35
N VAL A 11 1.10 -28.41 -27.72
CA VAL A 11 0.80 -28.13 -26.32
C VAL A 11 1.05 -29.40 -25.52
N GLU A 12 2.31 -29.68 -25.18
CA GLU A 12 2.59 -30.62 -24.08
C GLU A 12 4.05 -30.49 -23.61
N VAL A 13 4.27 -29.88 -22.44
CA VAL A 13 5.32 -30.21 -21.45
C VAL A 13 4.80 -29.63 -20.11
N GLN A 14 4.14 -30.44 -19.29
CA GLN A 14 4.74 -31.18 -18.18
C GLN A 14 5.29 -30.27 -17.06
N GLN A 15 4.53 -30.24 -15.95
CA GLN A 15 5.02 -30.31 -14.57
C GLN A 15 6.21 -29.41 -14.20
N ARG A 16 5.94 -28.40 -13.36
CA ARG A 16 6.74 -28.17 -12.15
C ARG A 16 6.01 -27.26 -11.19
N SER A 17 5.45 -27.85 -10.14
CA SER A 17 5.43 -27.20 -8.85
C SER A 17 6.87 -26.83 -8.50
N SER A 18 7.23 -25.56 -8.62
CA SER A 18 8.33 -24.95 -7.86
C SER A 18 8.20 -23.43 -7.94
N SER A 19 7.86 -22.85 -6.80
CA SER A 19 8.10 -21.46 -6.37
C SER A 19 8.67 -20.50 -7.41
N VAL A 20 7.84 -19.62 -7.95
CA VAL A 20 8.33 -18.38 -8.57
C VAL A 20 8.49 -17.37 -7.45
N ALA A 21 9.67 -17.41 -6.81
CA ALA A 21 10.17 -16.32 -5.98
C ALA A 21 10.53 -15.15 -6.91
N THR A 22 9.57 -14.30 -7.25
CA THR A 22 9.84 -12.97 -7.80
C THR A 22 10.05 -12.04 -6.61
N GLN A 23 11.31 -11.89 -6.24
CA GLN A 23 11.75 -10.98 -5.20
C GLN A 23 11.63 -9.54 -5.70
N GLN A 24 11.00 -8.72 -4.85
CA GLN A 24 11.41 -7.35 -4.54
C GLN A 24 11.07 -6.24 -5.57
N THR A 25 9.80 -5.82 -5.56
CA THR A 25 9.53 -4.39 -5.40
C THR A 25 9.42 -4.13 -3.91
N THR A 26 10.32 -3.29 -3.41
CA THR A 26 10.40 -2.80 -2.04
C THR A 26 9.12 -2.08 -1.64
N VAL A 27 8.25 -2.74 -0.86
CA VAL A 27 7.74 -2.29 0.45
C VAL A 27 6.97 -3.44 1.09
N SER A 28 7.60 -4.01 2.12
CA SER A 28 7.00 -4.70 3.26
C SER A 28 5.59 -5.30 3.08
N SER A 29 5.58 -6.60 2.74
CA SER A 29 4.79 -7.62 3.44
C SER A 29 3.39 -7.18 3.89
N VAL A 30 2.38 -7.48 3.09
CA VAL A 30 1.02 -7.78 3.56
C VAL A 30 1.05 -8.50 4.91
N PRO A 31 0.61 -7.90 6.03
CA PRO A 31 0.19 -8.69 7.16
C PRO A 31 -1.19 -9.20 6.78
N SER A 32 -1.21 -10.45 6.34
CA SER A 32 -2.35 -11.34 6.46
C SER A 32 -2.83 -11.35 7.92
N HIS A 33 -3.73 -10.45 8.32
CA HIS A 33 -4.46 -10.54 9.58
C HIS A 33 -5.80 -9.78 9.49
N PRO A 34 -6.95 -10.45 9.70
CA PRO A 34 -8.15 -9.79 10.21
C PRO A 34 -7.86 -9.44 11.67
N SER A 35 -7.20 -8.32 11.90
CA SER A 35 -7.00 -7.80 13.24
C SER A 35 -7.39 -6.36 13.22
N THR A 36 -8.64 -6.13 13.64
CA THR A 36 -9.29 -4.86 13.95
C THR A 36 -8.59 -4.12 15.11
N THR A 37 -7.26 -4.16 15.16
CA THR A 37 -6.43 -3.29 15.98
C THR A 37 -5.94 -2.23 15.01
N GLY A 38 -6.59 -1.07 15.03
CA GLY A 38 -6.34 0.02 14.09
C GLY A 38 -4.85 0.29 13.92
N LYS A 39 -4.39 0.32 12.67
CA LYS A 39 -2.96 0.55 12.38
C LYS A 39 -2.60 1.94 12.91
N THR A 40 -1.40 2.07 13.46
CA THR A 40 -0.88 3.38 13.88
C THR A 40 0.27 3.74 12.97
N VAL A 41 0.25 4.96 12.46
CA VAL A 41 1.30 5.50 11.60
C VAL A 41 1.78 6.82 12.17
N ARG A 42 3.01 7.20 11.85
CA ARG A 42 3.60 8.49 12.18
C ARG A 42 3.80 9.28 10.90
N ALA A 43 3.37 10.53 10.90
CA ALA A 43 3.66 11.46 9.84
C ALA A 43 5.17 11.68 9.70
N MET A 44 5.69 11.45 8.50
CA MET A 44 7.07 11.78 8.14
C MET A 44 7.21 13.25 7.75
N TYR A 45 6.15 13.83 7.20
CA TYR A 45 6.12 15.20 6.70
C TYR A 45 4.84 15.90 7.14
N ASP A 46 4.84 17.24 7.09
CA ASP A 46 3.62 18.02 7.27
C ASP A 46 2.69 17.90 6.06
N TYR A 47 1.40 17.75 6.35
CA TYR A 47 0.33 17.73 5.36
C TYR A 47 -0.79 18.67 5.82
N MET A 48 -1.28 19.48 4.89
CA MET A 48 -2.45 20.32 5.10
C MET A 48 -3.61 19.68 4.33
N ALA A 49 -4.70 19.35 5.03
CA ALA A 49 -5.95 18.96 4.40
C ALA A 49 -6.33 20.00 3.34
N ALA A 50 -6.55 19.56 2.11
CA ALA A 50 -7.07 20.38 1.03
C ALA A 50 -8.61 20.46 1.11
N ASP A 51 -9.25 19.38 1.54
CA ASP A 51 -10.69 19.25 1.67
C ASP A 51 -11.15 18.88 3.10
N SER A 52 -12.45 19.04 3.36
CA SER A 52 -13.07 18.73 4.65
C SER A 52 -13.06 17.25 5.04
N ASP A 53 -12.89 16.37 4.04
CA ASP A 53 -12.79 14.91 4.24
C ASP A 53 -11.35 14.46 4.56
N GLU A 54 -10.38 15.39 4.52
CA GLU A 54 -8.96 15.13 4.78
C GLU A 54 -8.52 15.63 6.16
N VAL A 55 -7.36 15.16 6.60
CA VAL A 55 -6.75 15.57 7.88
C VAL A 55 -5.41 16.25 7.71
N SER A 56 -5.26 17.41 8.35
CA SER A 56 -3.95 18.07 8.46
C SER A 56 -3.15 17.48 9.62
N PHE A 57 -1.90 17.11 9.36
CA PHE A 57 -0.94 16.60 10.34
C PHE A 57 0.43 17.24 10.12
N LYS A 58 1.27 17.21 11.15
CA LYS A 58 2.65 17.71 11.12
C LYS A 58 3.63 16.55 11.15
N ASP A 59 4.88 16.79 10.78
CA ASP A 59 5.95 15.81 10.98
C ASP A 59 5.96 15.32 12.45
N GLY A 60 6.11 14.01 12.63
CA GLY A 60 6.05 13.37 13.94
C GLY A 60 4.65 13.19 14.54
N ASP A 61 3.58 13.73 13.92
CA ASP A 61 2.22 13.48 14.40
C ASP A 61 1.88 11.98 14.30
N VAL A 62 1.17 11.47 15.30
CA VAL A 62 0.70 10.08 15.31
C VAL A 62 -0.73 10.03 14.81
N ILE A 63 -0.99 9.18 13.81
CA ILE A 63 -2.31 8.90 13.28
C ILE A 63 -2.68 7.48 13.69
N VAL A 64 -3.80 7.35 14.40
CA VAL A 64 -4.33 6.08 14.91
C VAL A 64 -5.56 5.66 14.12
N ASN A 65 -5.99 4.42 14.35
CA ASN A 65 -7.15 3.85 13.68
C ASN A 65 -7.04 3.92 12.15
N VAL A 66 -5.83 3.73 11.65
CA VAL A 66 -5.51 3.92 10.24
C VAL A 66 -6.02 2.72 9.45
N GLN A 67 -6.78 3.01 8.39
CA GLN A 67 -7.35 2.06 7.46
C GLN A 67 -6.82 2.38 6.06
N SER A 68 -6.24 1.39 5.41
CA SER A 68 -5.83 1.50 4.01
C SER A 68 -7.11 1.52 3.15
N ILE A 69 -7.40 2.62 2.46
CA ILE A 69 -8.53 2.68 1.52
C ILE A 69 -8.05 2.13 0.18
N ASP A 70 -6.96 2.70 -0.34
CA ASP A 70 -6.34 2.40 -1.64
C ASP A 70 -4.80 2.45 -1.55
N GLU A 71 -4.11 2.26 -2.67
CA GLU A 71 -2.64 2.26 -2.74
C GLU A 71 -1.99 3.62 -2.43
N GLY A 72 -2.72 4.73 -2.58
CA GLY A 72 -2.21 6.09 -2.33
C GLY A 72 -2.76 6.75 -1.06
N TRP A 73 -3.87 6.23 -0.52
CA TRP A 73 -4.68 6.93 0.49
C TRP A 73 -5.07 6.02 1.65
N MET A 74 -4.98 6.58 2.84
CA MET A 74 -5.41 5.94 4.09
C MET A 74 -6.41 6.85 4.80
N TYR A 75 -7.29 6.26 5.58
CA TYR A 75 -8.18 6.97 6.49
C TYR A 75 -7.64 6.84 7.90
N GLY A 76 -7.63 7.88 8.71
CA GLY A 76 -7.12 7.79 10.07
C GLY A 76 -7.44 8.99 10.93
N THR A 77 -7.19 8.86 12.23
CA THR A 77 -7.42 9.92 13.22
C THR A 77 -6.10 10.48 13.71
N VAL A 78 -5.84 11.76 13.48
CA VAL A 78 -4.65 12.45 13.96
C VAL A 78 -4.78 12.64 15.47
N GLN A 79 -3.90 12.03 16.27
CA GLN A 79 -3.97 12.11 17.73
C GLN A 79 -3.80 13.54 18.26
N ARG A 80 -2.96 14.35 17.61
CA ARG A 80 -2.70 15.74 18.06
C ARG A 80 -3.94 16.63 17.95
N THR A 81 -4.71 16.49 16.87
CA THR A 81 -5.88 17.36 16.60
C THR A 81 -7.20 16.69 16.92
N GLY A 82 -7.22 15.37 17.08
CA GLY A 82 -8.44 14.56 17.20
C GLY A 82 -9.26 14.50 15.91
N LYS A 83 -8.75 15.02 14.79
CA LYS A 83 -9.46 15.03 13.51
C LYS A 83 -9.28 13.71 12.80
N THR A 84 -10.35 13.25 12.16
CA THR A 84 -10.37 12.03 11.35
C THR A 84 -10.66 12.38 9.90
N GLY A 85 -9.97 11.71 8.98
CA GLY A 85 -10.12 11.96 7.55
C GLY A 85 -9.10 11.19 6.73
N MET A 86 -9.07 11.48 5.44
CA MET A 86 -8.12 10.93 4.49
C MET A 86 -6.75 11.58 4.64
N LEU A 87 -5.73 10.76 4.45
CA LEU A 87 -4.33 11.14 4.45
C LEU A 87 -3.57 10.36 3.37
N PRO A 88 -2.54 10.97 2.76
CA PRO A 88 -1.69 10.27 1.80
C PRO A 88 -0.79 9.25 2.52
N ALA A 89 -0.83 7.99 2.05
CA ALA A 89 -0.02 6.90 2.60
C ALA A 89 1.49 7.17 2.50
N ASN A 90 1.92 7.92 1.48
CA ASN A 90 3.32 8.26 1.22
C ASN A 90 3.92 9.28 2.21
N TYR A 91 3.08 9.96 2.99
CA TYR A 91 3.52 10.98 3.94
C TYR A 91 3.59 10.44 5.37
N VAL A 92 3.26 9.16 5.55
CA VAL A 92 3.20 8.50 6.84
C VAL A 92 3.96 7.19 6.81
N GLU A 93 4.51 6.81 7.95
CA GLU A 93 5.27 5.58 8.15
C GLU A 93 4.57 4.74 9.22
N ALA A 94 4.38 3.44 8.99
CA ALA A 94 3.88 2.54 10.02
C ALA A 94 4.88 2.46 11.18
N ILE A 95 4.39 2.55 12.42
CA ILE A 95 5.20 2.46 13.65
C ILE A 95 4.87 1.22 14.47
#